data_AF-A0A7G7G393-F1
#
_entry.id   AF-A0A7G7G393-F1
#
_cell.length_a   1.000
_cell.length_b   1.000
_cell.length_c   1.000
_cell.angle_alpha   90.00
_cell.angle_beta   90.00
_cell.angle_gamma   90.00
#
_symmetry.space_group_name_H-M   'P 1'
#
loop_
_entity.id
_entity.type
_entity.pdbx_description
1 polymer ?
#
loop_
_entity_poly.entity_id
_entity_poly.type
_entity_poly.pdbx_seq_one_letter_code
_entity_poly.pdbx_strand_id
1 'polypeptide(L)'
;MDNENSTIRSLNELKTLFDSGAITQEEYETLKKRIIFGTSTASEPSELPNPEPVAPVSNPLGAPLETKVIYPTGYTGEPVSEPPVTTPPLTDEGSLNEAEESEIGVRPAPKKDWLLISLVVLGVLLLGGLLAYQFLNKPNSERISSLSGPETEEVIPTGPGAEETPVQPTDSALLRSDQIPVAGSDSTATGNATLQNPTVTSAEPTTQATSAATAGLITDKEEIIRKAQQQLNAYYTDMEAAPFDASNYFAPQVERYYTLSNTTPAAINENVNTYHFPEFLDGKSSIQEGSMAVVNVGNNSYELTYLENGSAFRKSKNQKQETKAAVRVRFNPDFKITYFRQEQLLENRFITEEQ
;
A
#
# COMPACT_ATOMS: atom_id res chain seq x y z
N MET A 1 2.20 14.99 -33.26
CA MET A 1 2.90 15.38 -32.02
C MET A 1 2.08 14.79 -30.91
N ASP A 2 2.57 13.68 -30.38
CA ASP A 2 1.80 12.79 -29.52
C ASP A 2 1.88 13.26 -28.07
N ASN A 3 0.81 13.03 -27.29
CA ASN A 3 0.59 13.67 -25.99
C ASN A 3 1.45 13.04 -24.86
N GLU A 4 2.75 13.29 -24.85
CA GLU A 4 3.68 12.84 -23.79
C GLU A 4 3.31 13.40 -22.39
N ASN A 5 2.59 14.54 -22.34
CA ASN A 5 2.14 15.17 -21.10
C ASN A 5 1.00 14.42 -20.37
N SER A 6 0.43 13.36 -20.95
CA SER A 6 -0.66 12.59 -20.31
C SER A 6 -0.19 11.65 -19.18
N THR A 7 1.12 11.53 -18.97
CA THR A 7 1.73 10.62 -17.98
C THR A 7 2.07 11.27 -16.63
N ILE A 8 1.96 12.60 -16.51
CA ILE A 8 2.36 13.35 -15.31
C ILE A 8 1.43 12.99 -14.14
N ARG A 9 1.92 12.17 -13.20
CA ARG A 9 1.13 11.64 -12.08
C ARG A 9 1.36 12.37 -10.76
N SER A 10 2.30 13.31 -10.69
CA SER A 10 2.64 14.03 -9.46
C SER A 10 2.95 15.51 -9.65
N LEU A 11 2.69 16.31 -8.61
CA LEU A 11 3.09 17.73 -8.57
C LEU A 11 4.61 17.94 -8.63
N ASN A 12 5.40 16.99 -8.15
CA ASN A 12 6.87 17.06 -8.21
C ASN A 12 7.38 16.93 -9.65
N GLU A 13 6.85 15.95 -10.39
CA GLU A 13 7.16 15.74 -11.82
C GLU A 13 6.76 16.96 -12.67
N LEU A 14 5.57 17.53 -12.40
CA LEU A 14 5.13 18.78 -13.02
C LEU A 14 6.08 19.96 -12.73
N LYS A 15 6.58 20.07 -11.48
CA LYS A 15 7.58 21.09 -11.13
C LYS A 15 8.91 20.87 -11.86
N THR A 16 9.38 19.62 -11.96
CA THR A 16 10.61 19.30 -12.70
C THR A 16 10.54 19.69 -14.17
N LEU A 17 9.39 19.50 -14.82
CA LEU A 17 9.16 19.93 -16.21
C LEU A 17 9.12 21.46 -16.37
N PHE A 18 8.59 22.17 -15.37
CA PHE A 18 8.62 23.63 -15.37
C PHE A 18 10.03 24.17 -15.11
N ASP A 19 10.75 23.62 -14.12
CA ASP A 19 12.13 24.00 -13.79
C ASP A 19 13.10 23.71 -14.95
N SER A 20 12.84 22.69 -15.78
CA SER A 20 13.63 22.38 -16.98
C SER A 20 13.29 23.24 -18.20
N GLY A 21 12.23 24.06 -18.13
CA GLY A 21 11.71 24.83 -19.26
C GLY A 21 11.02 23.99 -20.34
N ALA A 22 10.66 22.74 -20.04
CA ALA A 22 9.92 21.87 -20.96
C ALA A 22 8.43 22.24 -21.09
N ILE A 23 7.89 22.96 -20.10
CA ILE A 23 6.53 23.53 -20.12
C ILE A 23 6.56 25.01 -19.69
N THR A 24 5.59 25.77 -20.18
CA THR A 24 5.38 27.18 -19.83
C THR A 24 4.69 27.36 -18.47
N GLN A 25 4.71 28.60 -17.95
CA GLN A 25 4.01 28.96 -16.70
C GLN A 25 2.49 28.74 -16.78
N GLU A 26 1.89 28.92 -17.96
CA GLU A 26 0.44 28.75 -18.19
C GLU A 26 0.05 27.26 -18.23
N GLU A 27 0.86 26.43 -18.89
CA GLU A 27 0.71 24.96 -18.87
C GLU A 27 0.90 24.41 -17.46
N TYR A 28 1.90 24.91 -16.72
CA TYR A 28 2.14 24.53 -15.32
C TYR A 28 0.92 24.78 -14.43
N GLU A 29 0.33 25.99 -14.45
CA GLU A 29 -0.87 26.27 -13.64
C GLU A 29 -2.10 25.48 -14.11
N THR A 30 -2.23 25.20 -15.41
CA THR A 30 -3.32 24.40 -15.97
C THR A 30 -3.24 22.94 -15.54
N LEU A 31 -2.06 22.31 -15.66
CA LEU A 31 -1.80 20.94 -15.21
C LEU A 31 -1.88 20.82 -13.69
N LYS A 32 -1.37 21.80 -12.94
CA LYS A 32 -1.47 21.87 -11.47
C LYS A 32 -2.92 21.91 -11.00
N LYS A 33 -3.78 22.72 -11.64
CA LYS A 33 -5.23 22.71 -11.38
C LYS A 33 -5.84 21.35 -11.73
N ARG A 34 -5.51 20.75 -12.87
CA ARG A 34 -6.00 19.42 -13.26
C ARG A 34 -5.64 18.33 -12.22
N ILE A 35 -4.41 18.33 -11.70
CA ILE A 35 -3.95 17.39 -10.67
C ILE A 35 -4.65 17.61 -9.33
N ILE A 36 -4.82 18.87 -8.90
CA ILE A 36 -5.42 19.21 -7.59
C ILE A 36 -6.95 18.98 -7.59
N PHE A 37 -7.64 19.35 -8.66
CA PHE A 37 -9.10 19.31 -8.75
C PHE A 37 -9.66 18.06 -9.45
N GLY A 38 -8.80 17.15 -9.94
CA GLY A 38 -9.20 15.88 -10.52
C GLY A 38 -10.04 15.99 -11.80
N THR A 39 -10.03 17.15 -12.45
CA THR A 39 -10.84 17.43 -13.64
C THR A 39 -10.25 16.78 -14.88
N SER A 40 -10.54 15.49 -15.06
CA SER A 40 -10.47 14.82 -16.36
C SER A 40 -11.42 15.52 -17.33
N THR A 41 -10.92 16.52 -18.05
CA THR A 41 -11.61 17.14 -19.18
C THR A 41 -11.79 16.08 -20.26
N ALA A 42 -13.04 15.64 -20.42
CA ALA A 42 -13.47 14.85 -21.56
C ALA A 42 -13.29 15.64 -22.87
N SER A 43 -12.99 14.89 -23.92
CA SER A 43 -13.28 15.15 -25.33
C SER A 43 -13.24 16.60 -25.82
N GLU A 44 -12.14 16.94 -26.52
CA GLU A 44 -12.15 17.97 -27.55
C GLU A 44 -13.16 17.60 -28.66
N PRO A 45 -13.95 18.54 -29.21
CA PRO A 45 -15.05 18.21 -30.11
C PRO A 45 -14.54 17.82 -31.51
N SER A 46 -14.53 16.52 -31.80
CA SER A 46 -14.48 16.05 -33.19
C SER A 46 -15.81 16.29 -33.88
N GLU A 47 -15.75 16.86 -35.08
CA GLU A 47 -16.89 17.21 -35.90
C GLU A 47 -17.59 15.95 -36.47
N LEU A 48 -18.86 15.79 -36.08
CA LEU A 48 -19.98 15.00 -36.65
C LEU A 48 -19.71 14.07 -37.88
N PRO A 49 -20.30 12.86 -37.88
CA PRO A 49 -21.73 12.80 -38.22
C PRO A 49 -22.66 12.06 -37.23
N ASN A 50 -23.93 12.46 -37.32
CA ASN A 50 -25.06 12.19 -36.44
C ASN A 50 -25.59 10.74 -36.44
N PRO A 51 -25.85 10.16 -35.25
CA PRO A 51 -26.94 9.20 -35.06
C PRO A 51 -27.97 9.63 -33.99
N GLU A 52 -29.18 9.07 -34.09
CA GLU A 52 -30.43 9.48 -33.42
C GLU A 52 -30.44 9.44 -31.87
N PRO A 53 -31.31 10.25 -31.22
CA PRO A 53 -31.35 10.39 -29.77
C PRO A 53 -32.00 9.19 -29.06
N VAL A 54 -31.26 8.56 -28.14
CA VAL A 54 -31.79 7.57 -27.19
C VAL A 54 -31.96 8.23 -25.81
N ALA A 55 -33.09 7.98 -25.15
CA ALA A 55 -33.48 8.65 -23.91
C ALA A 55 -32.54 8.37 -22.72
N PRO A 56 -32.37 9.32 -21.79
CA PRO A 56 -31.46 9.16 -20.65
C PRO A 56 -32.03 8.21 -19.59
N VAL A 57 -31.20 7.25 -19.16
CA VAL A 57 -31.47 6.39 -17.98
C VAL A 57 -30.85 7.05 -16.75
N SER A 58 -31.69 7.36 -15.76
CA SER A 58 -31.27 8.01 -14.52
C SER A 58 -30.55 7.03 -13.57
N ASN A 59 -29.22 7.13 -13.48
CA ASN A 59 -28.46 6.45 -12.42
C ASN A 59 -28.43 7.31 -11.13
N PRO A 60 -28.85 6.79 -9.97
CA PRO A 60 -28.71 7.50 -8.69
C PRO A 60 -27.26 7.45 -8.21
N LEU A 61 -26.64 8.62 -8.09
CA LEU A 61 -25.26 8.75 -7.59
C LEU A 61 -25.24 8.58 -6.05
N GLY A 62 -24.74 7.45 -5.58
CA GLY A 62 -24.56 7.19 -4.15
C GLY A 62 -23.47 8.09 -3.55
N ALA A 63 -23.76 8.73 -2.42
CA ALA A 63 -22.80 9.59 -1.73
C ALA A 63 -21.61 8.78 -1.17
N PRO A 64 -20.39 9.34 -1.13
CA PRO A 64 -19.24 8.67 -0.53
C PRO A 64 -19.44 8.53 0.98
N LEU A 65 -19.33 7.30 1.48
CA LEU A 65 -19.35 7.01 2.91
C LEU A 65 -17.99 7.35 3.52
N GLU A 66 -17.95 8.31 4.45
CA GLU A 66 -16.77 8.58 5.27
C GLU A 66 -16.53 7.42 6.26
N THR A 67 -15.70 6.45 5.86
CA THR A 67 -15.30 5.33 6.72
C THR A 67 -14.36 5.81 7.82
N LYS A 68 -14.93 6.28 8.94
CA LYS A 68 -14.21 6.62 10.16
C LYS A 68 -13.45 5.40 10.68
N VAL A 69 -12.13 5.39 10.52
CA VAL A 69 -11.26 4.34 11.07
C VAL A 69 -11.29 4.39 12.59
N ILE A 70 -11.95 3.40 13.21
CA ILE A 70 -11.94 3.21 14.65
C ILE A 70 -10.73 2.34 14.98
N TYR A 71 -9.66 2.96 15.45
CA TYR A 71 -8.56 2.24 16.06
C TYR A 71 -9.02 1.67 17.42
N PRO A 72 -8.65 0.43 17.78
CA PRO A 72 -8.84 -0.03 19.15
C PRO A 72 -7.94 0.81 20.08
N THR A 73 -8.58 1.68 20.86
CA THR A 73 -7.90 2.45 21.91
C THR A 73 -7.16 1.48 22.83
N GLY A 74 -5.90 1.78 23.13
CA GLY A 74 -5.01 0.86 23.84
C GLY A 74 -5.63 0.28 25.11
N TYR A 75 -5.59 -1.05 25.21
CA TYR A 75 -6.03 -1.79 26.39
C TYR A 75 -5.19 -1.34 27.59
N THR A 76 -5.76 -0.47 28.43
CA THR A 76 -5.17 -0.16 29.74
C THR A 76 -5.45 -1.36 30.63
N GLY A 77 -4.55 -2.33 30.62
CA GLY A 77 -4.71 -3.56 31.39
C GLY A 77 -4.81 -3.24 32.88
N GLU A 78 -5.88 -3.70 33.52
CA GLU A 78 -5.87 -3.92 34.96
C GLU A 78 -4.76 -4.93 35.31
N PRO A 79 -4.08 -4.77 36.46
CA PRO A 79 -3.11 -5.76 36.92
C PRO A 79 -3.83 -7.08 37.23
N VAL A 80 -3.64 -8.07 36.37
CA VAL A 80 -4.07 -9.45 36.62
C VAL A 80 -3.40 -9.94 37.90
N SER A 81 -4.19 -10.33 38.90
CA SER A 81 -3.67 -10.96 40.11
C SER A 81 -3.02 -12.29 39.77
N GLU A 82 -1.79 -12.50 40.26
CA GLU A 82 -1.03 -13.72 40.04
C GLU A 82 -1.78 -14.94 40.62
N PRO A 83 -1.85 -16.08 39.89
CA PRO A 83 -2.33 -17.33 40.46
C PRO A 83 -1.30 -17.88 41.47
N PRO A 84 -1.75 -18.63 42.50
CA PRO A 84 -0.84 -19.19 43.50
C PRO A 84 0.14 -20.20 42.87
N VAL A 85 1.43 -19.98 43.11
CA VAL A 85 2.49 -20.90 42.69
C VAL A 85 2.40 -22.20 43.49
N THR A 86 2.00 -23.29 42.84
CA THR A 86 2.08 -24.63 43.41
C THR A 86 3.54 -25.07 43.46
N THR A 87 4.10 -25.14 44.67
CA THR A 87 5.46 -25.61 44.93
C THR A 87 5.63 -27.08 44.51
N PRO A 88 6.64 -27.44 43.70
CA PRO A 88 7.07 -28.83 43.58
C PRO A 88 7.76 -29.29 44.88
N PRO A 89 7.71 -30.59 45.23
CA PRO A 89 8.37 -31.10 46.42
C PRO A 89 9.90 -31.01 46.28
N LEU A 90 10.55 -30.43 47.28
CA LEU A 90 12.00 -30.44 47.43
C LEU A 90 12.49 -31.89 47.52
N THR A 91 13.48 -32.24 46.70
CA THR A 91 14.33 -33.40 46.97
C THR A 91 15.45 -32.93 47.89
N ASP A 92 15.55 -33.58 49.04
CA ASP A 92 16.53 -33.37 50.09
C ASP A 92 17.92 -33.88 49.64
N GLU A 93 18.94 -33.01 49.61
CA GLU A 93 20.33 -33.37 49.92
C GLU A 93 21.04 -32.14 50.51
N GLY A 94 21.77 -32.36 51.60
CA GLY A 94 22.13 -31.29 52.53
C GLY A 94 23.36 -30.46 52.16
N SER A 95 23.38 -29.24 52.66
CA SER A 95 24.63 -28.56 53.02
C SER A 95 24.42 -27.73 54.28
N LEU A 96 25.08 -28.11 55.37
CA LEU A 96 25.13 -27.29 56.58
C LEU A 96 25.89 -26.00 56.26
N ASN A 97 25.27 -24.86 56.57
CA ASN A 97 26.02 -23.76 57.17
C ASN A 97 25.18 -23.12 58.28
N GLU A 98 25.87 -22.83 59.37
CA GLU A 98 25.35 -22.48 60.68
C GLU A 98 25.75 -21.02 60.99
N ALA A 99 25.07 -20.41 61.97
CA ALA A 99 25.31 -19.05 62.49
C ALA A 99 24.96 -17.88 61.53
N GLU A 100 24.66 -16.66 61.99
CA GLU A 100 24.52 -16.19 63.38
C GLU A 100 23.22 -15.39 63.58
N GLU A 101 23.24 -14.19 64.19
CA GLU A 101 22.07 -13.63 64.89
C GLU A 101 21.55 -12.24 64.43
N SER A 102 20.51 -11.76 65.14
CA SER A 102 20.03 -10.37 65.37
C SER A 102 20.23 -9.23 64.34
N GLU A 103 19.13 -8.51 64.02
CA GLU A 103 18.79 -7.26 64.74
C GLU A 103 17.44 -6.66 64.27
N ILE A 104 16.75 -5.94 65.16
CA ILE A 104 15.45 -5.29 64.90
C ILE A 104 15.68 -3.93 64.22
N GLY A 105 15.83 -3.94 62.89
CA GLY A 105 16.06 -2.74 62.08
C GLY A 105 14.83 -1.84 61.92
N VAL A 106 14.89 -0.63 62.48
CA VAL A 106 13.88 0.43 62.29
C VAL A 106 13.78 0.81 60.80
N ARG A 107 12.59 0.70 60.20
CA ARG A 107 12.37 1.06 58.80
C ARG A 107 12.63 2.57 58.57
N PRO A 108 13.55 2.96 57.67
CA PRO A 108 13.75 4.37 57.33
C PRO A 108 12.51 4.93 56.63
N ALA A 109 12.08 6.13 57.03
CA ALA A 109 10.95 6.81 56.39
C ALA A 109 11.25 7.10 54.90
N PRO A 110 10.28 6.94 53.99
CA PRO A 110 10.50 7.12 52.57
C PRO A 110 10.90 8.57 52.25
N LYS A 111 12.09 8.75 51.67
CA LYS A 111 12.55 10.05 51.19
C LYS A 111 11.69 10.46 50.00
N LYS A 112 10.96 11.57 50.15
CA LYS A 112 10.04 12.09 49.13
C LYS A 112 10.85 12.64 47.95
N ASP A 113 10.72 12.00 46.79
CA ASP A 113 11.57 12.25 45.63
C ASP A 113 11.13 13.52 44.87
N TRP A 114 11.62 14.67 45.34
CA TRP A 114 11.23 16.00 44.85
C TRP A 114 11.52 16.23 43.37
N LEU A 115 12.51 15.53 42.80
CA LEU A 115 12.87 15.64 41.39
C LEU A 115 11.77 15.06 40.50
N LEU A 116 11.23 13.89 40.85
CA LEU A 116 10.12 13.25 40.14
C LEU A 116 8.87 14.15 40.13
N ILE A 117 8.53 14.72 41.29
CA ILE A 117 7.38 15.64 41.44
C ILE A 117 7.56 16.86 40.53
N SER A 118 8.76 17.46 40.52
CA SER A 118 9.07 18.63 39.68
C SER A 118 8.95 18.33 38.18
N LEU A 119 9.42 17.16 37.75
CA LEU A 119 9.36 16.71 36.36
C LEU A 119 7.93 16.44 35.90
N VAL A 120 7.08 15.83 36.75
CA VAL A 120 5.66 15.63 36.47
C VAL A 120 4.92 16.96 36.31
N VAL A 121 5.15 17.93 37.21
CA VAL A 121 4.50 19.26 37.12
C VAL A 121 4.91 19.99 35.85
N LEU A 122 6.19 19.94 35.47
CA LEU A 122 6.67 20.57 34.22
C LEU A 122 6.05 19.92 32.97
N GLY A 123 5.94 18.58 32.95
CA GLY A 123 5.31 17.84 31.85
C GLY A 123 3.83 18.20 31.65
N VAL A 124 3.07 18.34 32.73
CA VAL A 124 1.65 18.76 32.68
C VAL A 124 1.51 20.19 32.14
N LEU A 125 2.38 21.11 32.54
CA LEU A 125 2.38 22.49 32.03
C LEU A 125 2.71 22.56 30.52
N LEU A 126 3.71 21.79 30.05
CA LEU A 126 4.05 21.72 28.63
C LEU A 126 2.91 21.14 27.79
N LEU A 127 2.27 20.06 28.26
CA LEU A 127 1.13 19.46 27.56
C LEU A 127 -0.08 20.41 27.50
N GLY A 128 -0.36 21.12 28.60
CA GLY A 128 -1.40 22.16 28.64
C GLY A 128 -1.12 23.31 27.66
N GLY A 129 0.13 23.77 27.58
CA GLY A 129 0.55 24.79 26.61
C GLY A 129 0.39 24.34 25.16
N LEU A 130 0.75 23.10 24.83
CA LEU A 130 0.60 22.54 23.48
C LEU A 130 -0.88 22.43 23.07
N LEU A 131 -1.75 21.98 23.98
CA LEU A 131 -3.19 21.93 23.75
C LEU A 131 -3.78 23.33 23.54
N ALA A 132 -3.42 24.30 24.39
CA ALA A 132 -3.85 25.69 24.22
C ALA A 132 -3.42 26.26 22.85
N TYR A 133 -2.17 26.00 22.44
CA TYR A 133 -1.67 26.41 21.13
C TYR A 133 -2.49 25.84 19.96
N GLN A 134 -2.84 24.55 20.00
CA GLN A 134 -3.71 23.92 18.99
C GLN A 134 -5.12 24.53 18.93
N PHE A 135 -5.67 25.01 20.05
CA PHE A 135 -6.98 25.66 20.09
C PHE A 135 -6.94 27.13 19.62
N LEU A 136 -5.89 27.87 19.95
CA LEU A 136 -5.73 29.27 19.51
C LEU A 136 -5.30 29.38 18.05
N ASN A 137 -4.48 28.45 17.55
CA ASN A 137 -3.88 28.53 16.22
C ASN A 137 -4.70 27.81 15.13
N LYS A 138 -6.03 27.76 15.28
CA LYS A 138 -6.93 27.31 14.21
C LYS A 138 -6.95 28.39 13.11
N PRO A 139 -6.48 28.11 11.88
CA PRO A 139 -6.60 29.08 10.80
C PRO A 139 -8.08 29.36 10.56
N ASN A 140 -8.45 30.64 10.50
CA ASN A 140 -9.80 31.03 10.14
C ASN A 140 -10.10 30.47 8.75
N SER A 141 -11.06 29.54 8.67
CA SER A 141 -11.41 28.91 7.40
C SER A 141 -11.93 29.96 6.45
N GLU A 142 -11.24 30.11 5.31
CA GLU A 142 -11.62 30.99 4.21
C GLU A 142 -12.97 30.55 3.67
N ARG A 143 -14.03 31.17 4.20
CA ARG A 143 -15.39 31.01 3.68
C ARG A 143 -15.44 31.66 2.31
N ILE A 144 -15.24 30.85 1.28
CA ILE A 144 -15.48 31.24 -0.11
C ILE A 144 -16.94 31.68 -0.22
N SER A 145 -17.16 33.00 -0.27
CA SER A 145 -18.49 33.56 -0.47
C SER A 145 -18.80 33.48 -1.97
N SER A 146 -19.57 32.47 -2.35
CA SER A 146 -20.09 32.34 -3.72
C SER A 146 -21.07 33.47 -4.02
N LEU A 147 -20.54 34.58 -4.53
CA LEU A 147 -21.33 35.71 -4.99
C LEU A 147 -21.91 35.40 -6.38
N SER A 148 -23.13 34.86 -6.41
CA SER A 148 -23.88 34.67 -7.65
C SER A 148 -24.30 36.02 -8.24
N GLY A 149 -24.01 36.24 -9.52
CA GLY A 149 -24.52 37.37 -10.29
C GLY A 149 -24.57 37.03 -11.79
N PRO A 150 -25.74 37.10 -12.45
CA PRO A 150 -25.86 37.08 -13.90
C PRO A 150 -25.68 38.50 -14.48
N GLU A 151 -25.81 38.61 -15.81
CA GLU A 151 -25.77 39.84 -16.62
C GLU A 151 -24.38 40.44 -16.88
N THR A 152 -23.83 40.12 -18.05
CA THR A 152 -23.34 41.18 -18.96
C THR A 152 -23.48 40.72 -20.40
N GLU A 153 -24.38 41.36 -21.15
CA GLU A 153 -24.27 41.42 -22.61
C GLU A 153 -23.02 42.23 -22.97
N GLU A 154 -22.27 41.84 -24.00
CA GLU A 154 -21.73 42.73 -25.05
C GLU A 154 -21.07 41.88 -26.15
N VAL A 155 -21.65 41.87 -27.35
CA VAL A 155 -21.25 42.67 -28.54
C VAL A 155 -20.18 42.00 -29.40
N ILE A 156 -20.63 41.59 -30.59
CA ILE A 156 -19.81 41.15 -31.72
C ILE A 156 -19.42 42.37 -32.55
N PRO A 157 -18.13 42.55 -32.91
CA PRO A 157 -17.74 43.38 -34.04
C PRO A 157 -17.25 42.51 -35.22
N THR A 158 -18.00 42.54 -36.32
CA THR A 158 -17.57 42.01 -37.62
C THR A 158 -16.63 43.01 -38.31
N GLY A 159 -15.48 42.56 -38.84
CA GLY A 159 -14.52 43.41 -39.56
C GLY A 159 -13.63 42.62 -40.54
N PRO A 160 -13.55 42.98 -41.84
CA PRO A 160 -12.90 42.15 -42.87
C PRO A 160 -11.55 42.70 -43.42
N GLY A 161 -10.76 41.82 -44.03
CA GLY A 161 -9.52 42.09 -44.78
C GLY A 161 -8.47 41.00 -44.49
N ALA A 162 -8.04 40.11 -45.39
CA ALA A 162 -7.48 40.24 -46.75
C ALA A 162 -5.94 40.47 -46.76
N GLU A 163 -5.28 40.00 -47.82
CA GLU A 163 -3.81 39.90 -48.05
C GLU A 163 -3.14 38.72 -47.31
N GLU A 164 -2.76 37.59 -47.93
CA GLU A 164 -1.85 37.29 -49.07
C GLU A 164 -0.39 36.96 -48.67
N THR A 165 -0.04 35.66 -48.72
CA THR A 165 1.11 35.10 -49.52
C THR A 165 2.55 35.22 -48.92
N PRO A 166 3.58 34.39 -49.30
CA PRO A 166 3.66 32.98 -49.75
C PRO A 166 4.61 32.04 -48.93
N VAL A 167 4.41 30.73 -49.12
CA VAL A 167 5.39 29.63 -49.37
C VAL A 167 6.90 29.85 -49.10
N GLN A 168 7.52 28.97 -48.27
CA GLN A 168 8.77 28.28 -48.64
C GLN A 168 8.96 26.93 -47.89
N PRO A 169 9.31 25.82 -48.56
CA PRO A 169 9.69 24.55 -47.93
C PRO A 169 11.22 24.39 -47.85
N THR A 170 11.70 23.59 -46.88
CA THR A 170 13.07 23.04 -46.94
C THR A 170 13.10 21.61 -46.39
N ASP A 171 13.29 20.64 -47.28
CA ASP A 171 13.67 19.27 -46.94
C ASP A 171 15.00 19.24 -46.15
N SER A 172 15.12 18.29 -45.23
CA SER A 172 16.42 17.85 -44.72
C SER A 172 16.37 16.38 -44.30
N ALA A 173 16.34 15.51 -45.30
CA ALA A 173 16.61 14.10 -45.12
C ALA A 173 18.12 13.83 -45.02
N LEU A 174 18.58 13.35 -43.86
CA LEU A 174 19.83 12.61 -43.70
C LEU A 174 19.52 11.39 -42.83
N LEU A 175 19.31 10.21 -43.42
CA LEU A 175 20.39 9.25 -43.70
C LEU A 175 21.29 9.00 -42.48
N ARG A 176 20.94 7.97 -41.70
CA ARG A 176 21.94 7.14 -41.04
C ARG A 176 21.51 5.68 -40.96
N SER A 177 21.79 4.93 -42.01
CA SER A 177 22.07 3.51 -41.87
C SER A 177 23.34 3.35 -41.04
N ASP A 178 23.33 2.42 -40.10
CA ASP A 178 24.52 1.60 -39.80
C ASP A 178 24.05 0.24 -39.28
N GLN A 179 24.17 -0.77 -40.13
CA GLN A 179 24.08 -2.18 -39.75
C GLN A 179 25.43 -2.60 -39.16
N ILE A 180 25.43 -3.33 -38.05
CA ILE A 180 26.62 -4.02 -37.53
C ILE A 180 26.23 -5.50 -37.29
N PRO A 181 27.09 -6.48 -37.64
CA PRO A 181 26.60 -7.79 -38.08
C PRO A 181 26.59 -8.89 -37.01
N VAL A 182 25.96 -10.00 -37.39
CA VAL A 182 25.99 -11.29 -36.70
C VAL A 182 27.41 -11.85 -36.58
N ALA A 183 27.78 -12.23 -35.37
CA ALA A 183 28.69 -13.34 -35.06
C ALA A 183 28.10 -14.09 -33.85
N GLY A 184 28.08 -15.41 -33.76
CA GLY A 184 28.84 -16.40 -34.54
C GLY A 184 29.90 -17.04 -33.65
N SER A 185 29.47 -17.88 -32.71
CA SER A 185 30.36 -18.69 -31.86
C SER A 185 29.73 -20.07 -31.65
N ASP A 186 30.41 -21.09 -32.17
CA ASP A 186 30.04 -22.49 -31.98
C ASP A 186 30.11 -22.92 -30.51
N SER A 187 29.24 -23.84 -30.12
CA SER A 187 29.47 -24.71 -28.96
C SER A 187 28.86 -26.08 -29.21
N THR A 188 29.69 -26.97 -29.75
CA THR A 188 29.41 -28.39 -29.90
C THR A 188 29.32 -29.06 -28.53
N ALA A 189 28.14 -29.53 -28.15
CA ALA A 189 27.95 -30.45 -27.03
C ALA A 189 27.22 -31.72 -27.52
N THR A 190 27.99 -32.75 -27.86
CA THR A 190 27.48 -34.07 -28.24
C THR A 190 26.84 -34.75 -27.04
N GLY A 191 25.51 -34.94 -27.06
CA GLY A 191 24.76 -35.71 -26.07
C GLY A 191 23.77 -36.65 -26.77
N ASN A 192 23.85 -37.95 -26.49
CA ASN A 192 23.14 -38.98 -27.24
C ASN A 192 21.61 -38.85 -27.19
N ALA A 193 20.98 -38.79 -28.35
CA ALA A 193 19.53 -38.88 -28.49
C ALA A 193 19.06 -40.34 -28.40
N THR A 194 18.41 -40.70 -27.29
CA THR A 194 17.52 -41.87 -27.25
C THR A 194 16.14 -41.42 -27.70
N LEU A 195 15.75 -41.79 -28.92
CA LEU A 195 14.39 -41.56 -29.44
C LEU A 195 13.39 -42.46 -28.70
N GLN A 196 12.80 -41.95 -27.61
CA GLN A 196 11.51 -42.43 -27.13
C GLN A 196 10.42 -41.46 -27.59
N ASN A 197 9.52 -41.99 -28.41
CA ASN A 197 8.38 -41.31 -28.99
C ASN A 197 7.27 -41.16 -27.91
N PRO A 198 6.98 -39.95 -27.38
CA PRO A 198 5.86 -39.78 -26.47
C PRO A 198 4.56 -39.82 -27.29
N THR A 199 3.77 -40.88 -27.09
CA THR A 199 2.39 -40.93 -27.59
C THR A 199 1.64 -39.70 -27.07
N VAL A 200 1.25 -38.80 -27.96
CA VAL A 200 0.40 -37.65 -27.62
C VAL A 200 -1.01 -38.17 -27.38
N THR A 201 -1.27 -38.63 -26.16
CA THR A 201 -2.62 -38.81 -25.65
C THR A 201 -3.23 -37.41 -25.54
N SER A 202 -3.99 -37.02 -26.56
CA SER A 202 -4.84 -35.84 -26.52
C SER A 202 -5.90 -36.09 -25.44
N ALA A 203 -5.62 -35.63 -24.23
CA ALA A 203 -6.60 -35.59 -23.16
C ALA A 203 -7.66 -34.56 -23.54
N GLU A 204 -8.89 -35.04 -23.70
CA GLU A 204 -10.08 -34.23 -23.88
C GLU A 204 -10.14 -33.13 -22.81
N PRO A 205 -10.47 -31.86 -23.17
CA PRO A 205 -10.51 -30.78 -22.20
C PRO A 205 -11.67 -31.01 -21.23
N THR A 206 -11.37 -31.72 -20.15
CA THR A 206 -12.27 -31.91 -19.02
C THR A 206 -12.65 -30.52 -18.54
N THR A 207 -13.85 -30.10 -18.90
CA THR A 207 -14.39 -28.81 -18.49
C THR A 207 -14.71 -28.95 -17.02
N GLN A 208 -13.70 -28.72 -16.19
CA GLN A 208 -13.77 -28.88 -14.74
C GLN A 208 -14.63 -27.74 -14.21
N ALA A 209 -15.95 -27.95 -14.29
CA ALA A 209 -16.95 -27.01 -13.84
C ALA A 209 -16.63 -26.66 -12.39
N THR A 210 -16.15 -25.43 -12.18
CA THR A 210 -16.00 -24.84 -10.86
C THR A 210 -17.38 -24.67 -10.29
N SER A 211 -17.90 -25.74 -9.69
CA SER A 211 -19.07 -25.71 -8.83
C SER A 211 -18.72 -24.86 -7.62
N ALA A 212 -18.86 -23.55 -7.79
CA ALA A 212 -18.92 -22.57 -6.72
C ALA A 212 -20.19 -22.85 -5.92
N ALA A 213 -20.14 -23.91 -5.12
CA ALA A 213 -21.11 -24.13 -4.07
C ALA A 213 -21.05 -22.89 -3.19
N THR A 214 -22.14 -22.13 -3.15
CA THR A 214 -22.25 -20.89 -2.38
C THR A 214 -22.11 -21.20 -0.90
N ALA A 215 -20.86 -21.25 -0.43
CA ALA A 215 -20.56 -21.35 0.98
C ALA A 215 -21.20 -20.14 1.66
N GLY A 216 -22.11 -20.39 2.61
CA GLY A 216 -22.74 -19.32 3.36
C GLY A 216 -21.68 -18.48 4.05
N LEU A 217 -21.90 -17.15 4.13
CA LEU A 217 -20.96 -16.28 4.82
C LEU A 217 -20.74 -16.77 6.25
N ILE A 218 -19.47 -16.82 6.64
CA ILE A 218 -19.08 -17.04 8.02
C ILE A 218 -19.39 -15.75 8.78
N THR A 219 -20.15 -15.85 9.86
CA THR A 219 -20.48 -14.72 10.73
C THR A 219 -19.67 -14.72 12.04
N ASP A 220 -19.05 -15.85 12.37
CA ASP A 220 -18.17 -16.03 13.52
C ASP A 220 -16.81 -15.34 13.27
N LYS A 221 -16.44 -14.39 14.15
CA LYS A 221 -15.25 -13.54 13.92
C LYS A 221 -13.97 -14.33 14.15
N GLU A 222 -13.99 -15.22 15.12
CA GLU A 222 -12.90 -16.08 15.53
C GLU A 222 -12.56 -17.08 14.41
N GLU A 223 -13.56 -17.68 13.75
CA GLU A 223 -13.35 -18.50 12.56
C GLU A 223 -12.82 -17.68 11.36
N ILE A 224 -13.34 -16.47 11.12
CA ILE A 224 -12.82 -15.57 10.06
C ILE A 224 -11.33 -15.27 10.31
N ILE A 225 -10.96 -14.86 11.53
CA ILE A 225 -9.57 -14.57 11.92
C ILE A 225 -8.69 -15.80 11.71
N ARG A 226 -9.12 -16.98 12.20
CA ARG A 226 -8.37 -18.22 12.05
C ARG A 226 -8.10 -18.59 10.59
N LYS A 227 -9.11 -18.46 9.71
CA LYS A 227 -8.97 -18.74 8.26
C LYS A 227 -8.12 -17.68 7.55
N ALA A 228 -8.30 -16.40 7.86
CA ALA A 228 -7.49 -15.31 7.31
C ALA A 228 -6.01 -15.43 7.72
N GLN A 229 -5.73 -15.73 9.00
CA GLN A 229 -4.38 -15.95 9.51
C GLN A 229 -3.73 -17.18 8.87
N GLN A 230 -4.45 -18.29 8.70
CA GLN A 230 -3.95 -19.47 7.99
C GLN A 230 -3.54 -19.13 6.55
N GLN A 231 -4.38 -18.39 5.82
CA GLN A 231 -4.11 -17.99 4.44
C GLN A 231 -2.92 -17.03 4.33
N LEU A 232 -2.84 -16.04 5.22
CA LEU A 232 -1.75 -15.06 5.23
C LEU A 232 -0.41 -15.68 5.62
N ASN A 233 -0.40 -16.61 6.58
CA ASN A 233 0.82 -17.33 6.94
C ASN A 233 1.37 -18.11 5.73
N ALA A 234 0.51 -18.81 4.98
CA ALA A 234 0.92 -19.49 3.75
C ALA A 234 1.45 -18.50 2.69
N TYR A 235 0.75 -17.37 2.48
CA TYR A 235 1.21 -16.30 1.59
C TYR A 235 2.61 -15.78 1.98
N TYR A 236 2.87 -15.56 3.27
CA TYR A 236 4.17 -15.09 3.74
C TYR A 236 5.26 -16.14 3.61
N THR A 237 4.98 -17.42 3.86
CA THR A 237 5.94 -18.52 3.64
C THR A 237 6.35 -18.63 2.16
N ASP A 238 5.40 -18.57 1.23
CA ASP A 238 5.69 -18.60 -0.21
C ASP A 238 6.35 -17.30 -0.72
N MET A 239 6.27 -16.20 0.04
CA MET A 239 6.97 -14.94 -0.25
C MET A 239 8.42 -14.92 0.23
N GLU A 240 8.90 -15.89 1.02
CA GLU A 240 10.30 -15.91 1.50
C GLU A 240 11.31 -16.21 0.37
N ALA A 241 10.88 -16.89 -0.70
CA ALA A 241 11.75 -17.29 -1.81
C ALA A 241 11.00 -17.38 -3.16
N ALA A 242 11.74 -17.18 -4.25
CA ALA A 242 11.22 -17.41 -5.60
C ALA A 242 11.18 -18.93 -5.94
N PRO A 243 10.22 -19.41 -6.75
CA PRO A 243 9.17 -18.64 -7.43
C PRO A 243 7.94 -18.42 -6.54
N PHE A 244 7.42 -17.19 -6.54
CA PHE A 244 6.11 -16.88 -5.96
C PHE A 244 4.99 -17.10 -6.96
N ASP A 245 3.85 -17.65 -6.51
CA ASP A 245 2.61 -17.71 -7.29
C ASP A 245 1.41 -17.10 -6.55
N ALA A 246 1.11 -15.85 -6.90
CA ALA A 246 -0.05 -15.08 -6.48
C ALA A 246 -1.39 -15.78 -6.75
N SER A 247 -1.49 -16.68 -7.72
CA SER A 247 -2.77 -17.37 -8.03
C SER A 247 -3.26 -18.24 -6.85
N ASN A 248 -2.34 -18.71 -6.01
CA ASN A 248 -2.63 -19.44 -4.78
C ASN A 248 -3.25 -18.54 -3.69
N TYR A 249 -3.01 -17.22 -3.73
CA TYR A 249 -3.35 -16.31 -2.63
C TYR A 249 -4.40 -15.26 -2.98
N PHE A 250 -4.37 -14.75 -4.20
CA PHE A 250 -5.18 -13.63 -4.67
C PHE A 250 -6.40 -14.08 -5.47
N ALA A 251 -7.45 -13.27 -5.44
CA ALA A 251 -8.61 -13.46 -6.30
C ALA A 251 -8.25 -13.14 -7.78
N PRO A 252 -9.03 -13.62 -8.77
CA PRO A 252 -8.77 -13.33 -10.19
C PRO A 252 -8.76 -11.82 -10.53
N GLN A 253 -9.41 -11.01 -9.69
CA GLN A 253 -9.39 -9.55 -9.72
C GLN A 253 -9.06 -9.02 -8.32
N VAL A 254 -8.09 -8.12 -8.23
CA VAL A 254 -7.61 -7.55 -6.97
C VAL A 254 -7.75 -6.03 -7.04
N GLU A 255 -8.59 -5.46 -6.17
CA GLU A 255 -8.82 -4.01 -6.07
C GLU A 255 -7.50 -3.28 -5.80
N ARG A 256 -6.67 -3.81 -4.91
CA ARG A 256 -5.36 -3.24 -4.57
C ARG A 256 -4.34 -4.27 -4.09
N TYR A 257 -3.10 -4.13 -4.54
CA TYR A 257 -1.91 -4.81 -3.99
C TYR A 257 -0.80 -3.76 -3.81
N TYR A 258 -0.56 -3.34 -2.58
CA TYR A 258 0.30 -2.20 -2.23
C TYR A 258 -0.02 -0.93 -3.05
N THR A 259 0.79 -0.66 -4.09
CA THR A 259 0.66 0.48 -5.00
C THR A 259 -0.15 0.15 -6.26
N LEU A 260 -0.21 -1.13 -6.65
CA LEU A 260 -1.02 -1.59 -7.79
C LEU A 260 -2.51 -1.49 -7.44
N SER A 261 -3.33 -1.06 -8.39
CA SER A 261 -4.79 -0.94 -8.26
C SER A 261 -5.47 -1.59 -9.46
N ASN A 262 -6.61 -2.25 -9.27
CA ASN A 262 -7.32 -3.04 -10.30
C ASN A 262 -6.37 -4.03 -11.02
N THR A 263 -5.66 -4.83 -10.24
CA THR A 263 -4.59 -5.73 -10.71
C THR A 263 -5.03 -7.19 -10.74
N THR A 264 -4.20 -8.05 -11.33
CA THR A 264 -4.43 -9.49 -11.45
C THR A 264 -3.29 -10.28 -10.79
N PRO A 265 -3.48 -11.57 -10.44
CA PRO A 265 -2.39 -12.40 -9.92
C PRO A 265 -1.16 -12.45 -10.83
N ALA A 266 -1.33 -12.44 -12.16
CA ALA A 266 -0.22 -12.41 -13.11
C ALA A 266 0.62 -11.12 -12.99
N ALA A 267 -0.03 -9.96 -12.91
CA ALA A 267 0.66 -8.68 -12.72
C ALA A 267 1.29 -8.53 -11.31
N ILE A 268 0.71 -9.18 -10.30
CA ILE A 268 1.35 -9.30 -8.97
C ILE A 268 2.61 -10.16 -9.05
N ASN A 269 2.56 -11.33 -9.70
CA ASN A 269 3.73 -12.19 -9.92
C ASN A 269 4.84 -11.46 -10.67
N GLU A 270 4.52 -10.73 -11.74
CA GLU A 270 5.47 -9.90 -12.46
C GLU A 270 6.09 -8.85 -11.53
N ASN A 271 5.29 -8.10 -10.76
CA ASN A 271 5.77 -7.08 -9.84
C ASN A 271 6.70 -7.64 -8.74
N VAL A 272 6.33 -8.75 -8.11
CA VAL A 272 7.14 -9.41 -7.07
C VAL A 272 8.47 -9.92 -7.64
N ASN A 273 8.44 -10.58 -8.79
CA ASN A 273 9.66 -11.10 -9.43
C ASN A 273 10.57 -9.99 -9.99
N THR A 274 10.02 -8.86 -10.45
CA THR A 274 10.80 -7.72 -10.97
C THR A 274 11.38 -6.82 -9.87
N TYR A 275 10.64 -6.56 -8.78
CA TYR A 275 10.99 -5.53 -7.80
C TYR A 275 11.25 -6.03 -6.39
N HIS A 276 10.68 -7.18 -5.98
CA HIS A 276 10.84 -7.68 -4.61
C HIS A 276 12.10 -8.54 -4.47
N PHE A 277 12.11 -9.74 -5.05
CA PHE A 277 13.23 -10.69 -4.94
C PHE A 277 14.60 -10.16 -5.42
N PRO A 278 14.67 -9.26 -6.43
CA PRO A 278 15.97 -8.68 -6.82
C PRO A 278 16.55 -7.69 -5.80
N GLU A 279 15.73 -7.01 -5.00
CA GLU A 279 16.16 -5.97 -4.05
C GLU A 279 16.28 -6.49 -2.60
N PHE A 280 15.41 -7.41 -2.21
CA PHE A 280 15.31 -7.94 -0.85
C PHE A 280 15.80 -9.40 -0.80
N LEU A 281 16.87 -9.64 -0.03
CA LEU A 281 17.35 -10.98 0.34
C LEU A 281 16.83 -11.38 1.71
N ASP A 282 16.68 -12.68 1.92
CA ASP A 282 16.29 -13.29 3.20
C ASP A 282 15.06 -12.61 3.82
N GLY A 283 14.11 -12.23 2.94
CA GLY A 283 12.90 -11.51 3.28
C GLY A 283 11.95 -12.38 4.07
N LYS A 284 11.60 -11.94 5.27
CA LYS A 284 10.66 -12.61 6.17
C LYS A 284 9.63 -11.62 6.64
N SER A 285 8.36 -12.01 6.55
CA SER A 285 7.22 -11.22 7.02
C SER A 285 6.36 -12.10 7.92
N SER A 286 5.82 -11.52 8.99
CA SER A 286 5.06 -12.23 10.00
C SER A 286 3.96 -11.36 10.57
N ILE A 287 2.85 -11.99 10.96
CA ILE A 287 1.74 -11.32 11.65
C ILE A 287 2.09 -11.26 13.13
N GLN A 288 2.01 -10.09 13.76
CA GLN A 288 2.15 -9.99 15.20
C GLN A 288 0.98 -10.73 15.88
N GLU A 289 1.29 -11.66 16.76
CA GLU A 289 0.29 -12.44 17.49
C GLU A 289 -0.71 -11.54 18.22
N GLY A 290 -1.99 -11.94 18.21
CA GLY A 290 -3.10 -11.17 18.80
C GLY A 290 -3.45 -9.84 18.10
N SER A 291 -2.73 -9.42 17.05
CA SER A 291 -2.98 -8.11 16.41
C SER A 291 -4.10 -8.08 15.38
N MET A 292 -4.62 -9.24 14.95
CA MET A 292 -5.62 -9.33 13.89
C MET A 292 -7.03 -9.02 14.40
N ALA A 293 -7.71 -8.08 13.76
CA ALA A 293 -9.08 -7.68 14.08
C ALA A 293 -9.95 -7.61 12.81
N VAL A 294 -11.18 -8.13 12.90
CA VAL A 294 -12.20 -7.98 11.85
C VAL A 294 -12.80 -6.57 11.93
N VAL A 295 -12.60 -5.78 10.88
CA VAL A 295 -13.12 -4.41 10.76
C VAL A 295 -14.52 -4.42 10.18
N ASN A 296 -14.77 -5.23 9.16
CA ASN A 296 -16.07 -5.31 8.48
C ASN A 296 -16.34 -6.72 7.95
N VAL A 297 -17.59 -7.16 8.02
CA VAL A 297 -18.12 -8.36 7.34
C VAL A 297 -19.20 -7.86 6.40
N GLY A 298 -18.80 -7.59 5.15
CA GLY A 298 -19.71 -7.12 4.10
C GLY A 298 -20.41 -8.28 3.41
N ASN A 299 -21.42 -7.98 2.58
CA ASN A 299 -22.29 -8.97 1.92
C ASN A 299 -21.58 -10.09 1.12
N ASN A 300 -20.30 -9.94 0.79
CA ASN A 300 -19.50 -10.99 0.18
C ASN A 300 -17.98 -10.85 0.47
N SER A 301 -17.61 -10.26 1.61
CA SER A 301 -16.20 -10.00 1.92
C SER A 301 -15.89 -9.83 3.40
N TYR A 302 -14.69 -10.25 3.79
CA TYR A 302 -14.15 -10.08 5.15
C TYR A 302 -13.02 -9.05 5.10
N GLU A 303 -13.17 -7.91 5.78
CA GLU A 303 -12.12 -6.89 5.89
C GLU A 303 -11.49 -6.94 7.28
N LEU A 304 -10.16 -7.09 7.32
CA LEU A 304 -9.37 -7.22 8.54
C LEU A 304 -8.20 -6.24 8.55
N THR A 305 -7.74 -5.91 9.74
CA THR A 305 -6.48 -5.19 9.98
C THR A 305 -5.60 -5.96 10.95
N TYR A 306 -4.29 -5.88 10.79
CA TYR A 306 -3.30 -6.50 11.68
C TYR A 306 -1.97 -5.72 11.65
N LEU A 307 -1.05 -6.10 12.54
CA LEU A 307 0.32 -5.62 12.54
C LEU A 307 1.25 -6.63 11.88
N GLU A 308 2.00 -6.18 10.88
CA GLU A 308 3.03 -6.94 10.17
C GLU A 308 4.41 -6.56 10.71
N ASN A 309 5.23 -7.57 11.02
CA ASN A 309 6.66 -7.40 11.28
C ASN A 309 7.44 -8.02 10.11
N GLY A 310 8.26 -7.21 9.44
CA GLY A 310 9.10 -7.59 8.31
C GLY A 310 10.59 -7.43 8.62
N SER A 311 11.41 -8.30 8.05
CA SER A 311 12.88 -8.24 8.09
C SER A 311 13.42 -8.69 6.74
N ALA A 312 14.31 -7.91 6.12
CA ALA A 312 14.99 -8.30 4.88
C ALA A 312 16.36 -7.61 4.76
N PHE A 313 17.33 -8.24 4.12
CA PHE A 313 18.56 -7.56 3.71
C PHE A 313 18.33 -6.83 2.38
N ARG A 314 18.53 -5.51 2.37
CA ARG A 314 18.25 -4.66 1.22
C ARG A 314 19.52 -4.37 0.42
N LYS A 315 19.63 -4.95 -0.78
CA LYS A 315 20.86 -4.89 -1.61
C LYS A 315 21.29 -3.47 -1.93
N SER A 316 20.38 -2.60 -2.37
CA SER A 316 20.72 -1.21 -2.74
C SER A 316 21.29 -0.37 -1.59
N LYS A 317 21.12 -0.80 -0.33
CA LYS A 317 21.65 -0.12 0.87
C LYS A 317 22.78 -0.88 1.57
N ASN A 318 23.02 -2.15 1.21
CA ASN A 318 23.92 -3.05 1.93
C ASN A 318 23.65 -3.08 3.45
N GLN A 319 22.36 -3.15 3.82
CA GLN A 319 21.89 -3.08 5.21
C GLN A 319 20.70 -4.02 5.43
N LYS A 320 20.63 -4.61 6.62
CA LYS A 320 19.42 -5.27 7.09
C LYS A 320 18.37 -4.21 7.43
N GLN A 321 17.16 -4.37 6.91
CA GLN A 321 16.01 -3.52 7.18
C GLN A 321 14.98 -4.29 8.00
N GLU A 322 14.54 -3.73 9.12
CA GLU A 322 13.46 -4.25 9.96
C GLU A 322 12.31 -3.25 9.97
N THR A 323 11.10 -3.72 9.68
CA THR A 323 9.90 -2.88 9.56
C THR A 323 8.76 -3.39 10.41
N LYS A 324 7.99 -2.46 10.97
CA LYS A 324 6.69 -2.74 11.58
C LYS A 324 5.62 -1.90 10.91
N ALA A 325 4.50 -2.50 10.54
CA ALA A 325 3.47 -1.82 9.77
C ALA A 325 2.05 -2.23 10.17
N ALA A 326 1.10 -1.31 9.99
CA ALA A 326 -0.32 -1.63 10.02
C ALA A 326 -0.79 -1.98 8.60
N VAL A 327 -1.36 -3.18 8.45
CA VAL A 327 -1.84 -3.71 7.17
C VAL A 327 -3.36 -3.83 7.21
N ARG A 328 -4.02 -3.48 6.10
CA ARG A 328 -5.43 -3.78 5.83
C ARG A 328 -5.51 -4.80 4.70
N VAL A 329 -6.32 -5.82 4.92
CA VAL A 329 -6.58 -6.89 3.96
C VAL A 329 -8.08 -7.10 3.81
N ARG A 330 -8.53 -7.44 2.60
CA ARG A 330 -9.89 -7.91 2.34
C ARG A 330 -9.85 -9.24 1.61
N PHE A 331 -10.71 -10.15 2.05
CA PHE A 331 -10.90 -11.47 1.46
C PHE A 331 -12.28 -11.61 0.82
N ASN A 332 -12.40 -12.45 -0.21
CA ASN A 332 -13.68 -12.95 -0.70
C ASN A 332 -14.18 -14.14 0.18
N PRO A 333 -15.35 -14.75 -0.09
CA PRO A 333 -15.84 -15.88 0.70
C PRO A 333 -14.93 -17.12 0.69
N ASP A 334 -14.15 -17.30 -0.39
CA ASP A 334 -13.17 -18.39 -0.56
C ASP A 334 -11.82 -18.11 0.12
N PHE A 335 -11.71 -17.03 0.91
CA PHE A 335 -10.48 -16.55 1.53
C PHE A 335 -9.34 -16.23 0.54
N LYS A 336 -9.68 -15.89 -0.72
CA LYS A 336 -8.74 -15.26 -1.66
C LYS A 336 -8.66 -13.75 -1.40
N ILE A 337 -7.45 -13.21 -1.44
CA ILE A 337 -7.17 -11.79 -1.18
C ILE A 337 -7.70 -10.93 -2.34
N THR A 338 -8.55 -9.96 -2.04
CA THR A 338 -9.12 -8.97 -2.99
C THR A 338 -8.60 -7.55 -2.78
N TYR A 339 -8.11 -7.22 -1.59
CA TYR A 339 -7.41 -5.97 -1.29
C TYR A 339 -6.27 -6.29 -0.31
N PHE A 340 -5.08 -5.75 -0.56
CA PHE A 340 -3.93 -5.85 0.34
C PHE A 340 -3.14 -4.54 0.32
N ARG A 341 -3.05 -3.86 1.45
CA ARG A 341 -2.32 -2.60 1.55
C ARG A 341 -1.69 -2.41 2.93
N GLN A 342 -0.42 -2.02 2.92
CA GLN A 342 0.20 -1.36 4.06
C GLN A 342 -0.39 0.06 4.22
N GLU A 343 -1.22 0.26 5.24
CA GLU A 343 -1.87 1.55 5.51
C GLU A 343 -0.91 2.53 6.21
N GLN A 344 -0.06 2.02 7.10
CA GLN A 344 0.90 2.84 7.86
C GLN A 344 2.19 2.08 8.15
N LEU A 345 3.34 2.73 7.96
CA LEU A 345 4.63 2.28 8.46
C LEU A 345 4.80 2.84 9.89
N LEU A 346 4.94 1.95 10.88
CA LEU A 346 5.03 2.30 12.30
C LEU A 346 6.49 2.38 12.75
N GLU A 347 7.31 1.42 12.33
CA GLU A 347 8.75 1.39 12.61
C GLU A 347 9.51 1.00 11.34
N ASN A 348 10.69 1.58 11.16
CA ASN A 348 11.60 1.25 10.05
C ASN A 348 13.04 1.48 10.51
N ARG A 349 13.77 0.39 10.73
CA ARG A 349 15.13 0.38 11.26
C ARG A 349 16.08 -0.16 10.20
N PHE A 350 17.23 0.48 10.05
CA PHE A 350 18.32 -0.01 9.23
C PHE A 350 19.47 -0.40 10.16
N ILE A 351 19.95 -1.62 10.01
CA ILE A 351 21.04 -2.21 10.79
C ILE A 351 22.17 -2.50 9.80
N THR A 352 23.31 -1.83 10.00
CA THR A 352 24.55 -2.22 9.35
C THR A 352 25.09 -3.43 10.09
N GLU A 353 25.27 -4.54 9.40
CA GLU A 353 26.01 -5.68 9.95
C GLU A 353 27.51 -5.35 9.87
N GLU A 354 28.18 -5.29 11.02
CA GLU A 354 29.64 -5.26 11.08
C GLU A 354 30.14 -6.66 10.70
N GLN A 355 30.80 -6.77 9.54
CA GLN A 355 31.39 -8.01 9.01
C GLN A 355 32.80 -8.26 9.56
#